data_AF-A0A350P5M8-F1
#
_entry.id   AF-A0A350P5M8-F1
#
_cell.length_a   1.000
_cell.length_b   1.000
_cell.length_c   1.000
_cell.angle_alpha   90.00
_cell.angle_beta   90.00
_cell.angle_gamma   90.00
#
_symmetry.space_group_name_H-M   'P 1'
#
loop_
_entity.id
_entity.type
_entity.pdbx_description
1 polymer ?
#
loop_
_entity_poly.entity_id
_entity_poly.type
_entity_poly.pdbx_seq_one_letter_code
_entity_poly.pdbx_strand_id
1 'polypeptide(L)'
;MIEFRLPNSDQRLVISDAVFRHFEKYRQREANAMEAGGQLFARIESSTILVTEATGPRQKDFRSRFGFRSNRRLERKEIALMFRRGLHYIGDWHTHPEDHPVPSNEDVASMVESFRQSRHQLAGFVMLIVGTSGDAGGLYIGICNKFGVFRLG
;
A
#
# COMPACT_ATOMS: atom_id res chain seq x y z
N MET A 1 13.27 8.78 4.48
CA MET A 1 13.21 7.42 3.90
C MET A 1 12.95 6.44 5.03
N ILE A 2 12.04 5.49 4.87
CA ILE A 2 11.74 4.44 5.88
C ILE A 2 12.10 3.08 5.28
N GLU A 3 12.81 2.23 6.03
CA GLU A 3 13.34 0.94 5.56
C GLU A 3 12.79 -0.22 6.40
N PHE A 4 12.38 -1.30 5.73
CA PHE A 4 11.93 -2.55 6.34
C PHE A 4 12.65 -3.74 5.70
N ARG A 5 13.10 -4.70 6.50
CA ARG A 5 13.66 -5.95 5.99
C ARG A 5 12.54 -6.94 5.68
N LEU A 6 12.60 -7.60 4.52
CA LEU A 6 11.66 -8.66 4.21
C LEU A 6 12.04 -9.95 4.97
N PRO A 7 11.07 -10.71 5.51
CA PRO A 7 11.34 -11.96 6.21
C PRO A 7 12.01 -12.96 5.27
N ASN A 8 13.04 -13.64 5.76
CA ASN A 8 13.75 -14.72 5.03
C ASN A 8 14.31 -14.28 3.66
N SER A 9 14.65 -12.99 3.51
CA SER A 9 15.24 -12.43 2.30
C SER A 9 16.24 -11.32 2.64
N ASP A 10 17.26 -11.15 1.81
CA ASP A 10 18.16 -10.00 1.86
C ASP A 10 17.55 -8.73 1.26
N GLN A 11 16.32 -8.84 0.73
CA GLN A 11 15.59 -7.73 0.16
C GLN A 11 15.04 -6.78 1.22
N ARG A 12 15.07 -5.50 0.90
CA ARG A 12 14.57 -4.42 1.73
C ARG A 12 13.52 -3.61 1.02
N LEU A 13 12.43 -3.28 1.73
CA LEU A 13 11.41 -2.35 1.28
C LEU A 13 11.77 -0.96 1.76
N VAL A 14 11.89 -0.02 0.83
CA VAL A 14 12.30 1.36 1.12
C VAL A 14 11.22 2.31 0.64
N ILE A 15 10.64 3.09 1.55
CA ILE A 15 9.63 4.10 1.25
C ILE A 15 10.32 5.45 1.07
N SER A 16 10.18 6.03 -0.13
CA SER A 16 10.70 7.37 -0.44
C SER A 16 9.95 8.48 0.30
N ASP A 17 10.61 9.63 0.47
CA ASP A 17 9.98 10.80 1.13
C ASP A 17 8.82 11.38 0.33
N ALA A 18 8.80 11.19 -0.98
CA ALA A 18 7.66 11.58 -1.82
C ALA A 18 6.41 10.76 -1.47
N VAL A 19 6.58 9.44 -1.32
CA VAL A 19 5.51 8.53 -0.90
C VAL A 19 5.06 8.82 0.52
N PHE A 20 6.00 9.02 1.44
CA PHE A 20 5.64 9.36 2.83
C PHE A 20 4.86 10.68 2.92
N ARG A 21 5.27 11.72 2.18
CA ARG A 21 4.51 12.98 2.09
C ARG A 21 3.12 12.79 1.49
N HIS A 22 2.96 11.85 0.55
CA HIS A 22 1.66 11.50 0.00
C HIS A 22 0.74 10.89 1.08
N PHE A 23 1.27 10.00 1.93
CA PHE A 23 0.53 9.46 3.06
C PHE A 23 0.15 10.55 4.08
N GLU A 24 1.09 11.42 4.45
CA GLU A 24 0.83 12.53 5.38
C GLU A 24 -0.29 13.44 4.87
N LYS A 25 -0.34 13.71 3.56
CA LYS A 25 -1.40 14.53 2.95
C LYS A 25 -2.79 13.94 3.14
N TYR A 26 -2.92 12.62 3.12
CA TYR A 26 -4.22 11.93 3.16
C TYR A 26 -4.52 11.27 4.49
N ARG A 27 -3.63 11.41 5.49
CA ARG A 27 -3.79 10.83 6.81
C ARG A 27 -5.14 11.22 7.43
N GLN A 28 -5.87 10.23 7.94
CA GLN A 28 -7.28 10.36 8.33
C GLN A 28 -7.49 11.00 9.72
N ARG A 29 -6.89 12.17 9.96
CA ARG A 29 -6.85 12.81 11.29
C ARG A 29 -8.19 13.44 11.72
N GLU A 30 -8.97 13.96 10.78
CA GLU A 30 -10.22 14.66 11.11
C GLU A 30 -11.39 13.68 11.32
N ALA A 31 -12.35 14.07 12.17
CA ALA A 31 -13.51 13.24 12.50
C ALA A 31 -14.44 12.96 11.29
N ASN A 32 -14.40 13.81 10.27
CA ASN A 32 -15.12 13.64 9.00
C ASN A 32 -14.21 13.20 7.84
N ALA A 33 -12.91 13.00 8.08
CA ALA A 33 -12.01 12.51 7.05
C ALA A 33 -12.45 11.11 6.61
N MET A 34 -12.57 10.93 5.30
CA MET A 34 -12.84 9.64 4.68
C MET A 34 -11.55 8.88 4.46
N GLU A 35 -11.65 7.55 4.53
CA GLU A 35 -10.58 6.65 4.15
C GLU A 35 -10.05 7.00 2.76
N ALA A 36 -8.73 7.11 2.64
CA ALA A 36 -8.02 7.29 1.38
C ALA A 36 -7.26 6.01 1.06
N GLY A 37 -6.99 5.79 -0.22
CA GLY A 37 -6.15 4.67 -0.63
C GLY A 37 -5.79 4.70 -2.10
N GLY A 38 -5.00 3.73 -2.51
CA GLY A 38 -4.57 3.54 -3.89
C GLY A 38 -3.41 2.58 -3.99
N GLN A 39 -2.64 2.70 -5.07
CA GLN A 39 -1.65 1.70 -5.46
C GLN A 39 -0.23 2.18 -5.17
N LEU A 40 0.63 1.25 -4.80
CA LEU A 40 2.05 1.44 -4.56
C LEU A 40 2.87 0.96 -5.75
N PHE A 41 3.84 1.79 -6.16
CA PHE A 41 4.75 1.47 -7.24
C PHE A 41 6.21 1.64 -6.84
N ALA A 42 7.03 0.68 -7.28
CA ALA A 42 8.43 0.61 -6.90
C ALA A 42 9.37 0.41 -8.10
N ARG A 43 10.61 0.89 -7.93
CA ARG A 43 11.76 0.37 -8.67
C ARG A 43 12.27 -0.85 -7.91
N ILE A 44 12.47 -1.96 -8.62
CA ILE A 44 12.97 -3.20 -8.03
C ILE A 44 14.41 -3.37 -8.50
N GLU A 45 15.33 -3.23 -7.57
CA GLU A 45 16.76 -3.50 -7.72
C GLU A 45 17.11 -4.77 -6.94
N SER A 46 18.29 -5.35 -7.18
CA SER A 46 18.66 -6.69 -6.71
C SER A 46 18.23 -7.00 -5.26
N SER A 47 18.57 -6.12 -4.31
CA SER A 47 18.24 -6.27 -2.88
C SER A 47 17.33 -5.16 -2.33
N THR A 48 16.81 -4.27 -3.19
CA THR A 48 16.06 -3.10 -2.74
C THR A 48 14.80 -2.90 -3.57
N ILE A 49 13.65 -2.86 -2.89
CA ILE A 49 12.35 -2.49 -3.45
C ILE A 49 12.10 -1.05 -3.02
N LEU A 50 12.42 -0.09 -3.88
CA LEU A 50 12.26 1.33 -3.61
C LEU A 50 10.87 1.80 -4.05
N VAL A 51 9.97 1.99 -3.10
CA VAL A 51 8.63 2.56 -3.30
C VAL A 51 8.76 4.05 -3.57
N THR A 52 8.52 4.43 -4.82
CA THR A 52 8.75 5.79 -5.32
C THR A 52 7.46 6.55 -5.61
N GLU A 53 6.35 5.85 -5.84
CA GLU A 53 5.06 6.47 -6.15
C GLU A 53 3.93 5.77 -5.37
N ALA A 54 3.05 6.59 -4.81
CA ALA A 54 1.76 6.17 -4.29
C ALA A 54 0.68 6.95 -5.05
N THR A 55 -0.34 6.24 -5.53
CA THR A 55 -1.46 6.82 -6.27
C THR A 55 -2.68 6.96 -5.38
N GLY A 56 -3.66 7.72 -5.85
CA GLY A 56 -4.94 7.88 -5.18
C GLY A 56 -4.94 8.92 -4.05
N PRO A 57 -6.06 9.00 -3.31
CA PRO A 57 -7.38 8.53 -3.75
C PRO A 57 -7.84 9.29 -5.00
N ARG A 58 -8.70 8.66 -5.80
CA ARG A 58 -9.24 9.21 -7.05
C ARG A 58 -10.67 9.69 -6.81
N GLN A 59 -11.11 10.65 -7.61
CA GLN A 59 -12.49 11.17 -7.53
C GLN A 59 -13.56 10.09 -7.75
N LYS A 60 -13.23 9.03 -8.52
CA LYS A 60 -14.16 7.92 -8.83
C LYS A 60 -14.03 6.73 -7.89
N ASP A 61 -13.22 6.84 -6.85
CA ASP A 61 -13.16 5.83 -5.79
C ASP A 61 -14.37 6.02 -4.87
N PHE A 62 -14.94 4.91 -4.39
CA PHE A 62 -15.96 4.97 -3.36
C PHE A 62 -15.25 5.07 -2.00
N ARG A 63 -15.59 6.10 -1.23
CA ARG A 63 -14.93 6.43 0.02
C ARG A 63 -15.97 6.72 1.08
N SER A 64 -15.75 6.18 2.26
CA SER A 64 -16.47 6.48 3.48
C SER A 64 -15.47 6.61 4.62
N ARG A 65 -15.91 6.87 5.85
CA ARG A 65 -14.98 6.93 7.00
C ARG A 65 -14.33 5.58 7.31
N PHE A 66 -15.03 4.47 7.07
CA PHE A 66 -14.61 3.11 7.44
C PHE A 66 -14.71 2.16 6.25
N GLY A 67 -14.36 2.65 5.06
CA GLY A 67 -14.46 1.84 3.87
C GLY A 67 -13.97 2.57 2.64
N PHE A 68 -13.09 1.90 1.91
CA PHE A 68 -12.55 2.31 0.63
C PHE A 68 -12.77 1.23 -0.41
N ARG A 69 -13.21 1.62 -1.60
CA ARG A 69 -13.26 0.75 -2.75
C ARG A 69 -12.78 1.49 -3.98
N SER A 70 -11.65 1.02 -4.50
CA SER A 70 -11.00 1.63 -5.65
C SER A 70 -11.72 1.37 -6.97
N ASN A 71 -11.54 2.30 -7.90
CA ASN A 71 -11.97 2.12 -9.27
C ASN A 71 -10.98 1.22 -10.04
N ARG A 72 -11.26 -0.09 -10.08
CA ARG A 72 -10.41 -1.10 -10.74
C ARG A 72 -10.02 -0.76 -12.19
N ARG A 73 -10.88 -0.05 -12.94
CA ARG A 73 -10.55 0.35 -14.33
C ARG A 73 -9.46 1.43 -14.37
N LEU A 74 -9.48 2.37 -13.44
CA LEU A 74 -8.45 3.41 -13.33
C LEU A 74 -7.13 2.81 -12.84
N GLU A 75 -7.18 1.95 -11.83
CA GLU A 75 -6.00 1.24 -11.32
C GLU A 75 -5.27 0.47 -12.42
N ARG A 76 -5.99 -0.31 -13.24
CA ARG A 76 -5.37 -1.06 -14.35
C ARG A 76 -4.69 -0.15 -15.36
N LYS A 77 -5.24 1.06 -15.60
CA LYS A 77 -4.60 2.05 -16.49
C LYS A 77 -3.33 2.63 -15.88
N GLU A 78 -3.33 2.90 -14.57
CA GLU A 78 -2.16 3.39 -13.86
C GLU A 78 -1.07 2.34 -13.77
N ILE A 79 -1.41 1.06 -13.52
CA ILE A 79 -0.45 -0.05 -13.60
C ILE A 79 0.24 -0.05 -14.96
N ALA A 80 -0.52 0.01 -16.06
CA ALA A 80 0.06 0.01 -17.40
C ALA A 80 0.92 1.26 -17.66
N LEU A 81 0.51 2.43 -17.15
CA LEU A 81 1.26 3.69 -17.29
C LEU A 81 2.57 3.66 -16.51
N MET A 82 2.52 3.25 -15.24
CA MET A 82 3.68 3.16 -14.35
C MET A 82 4.68 2.11 -14.85
N PHE A 83 4.18 0.98 -15.35
CA PHE A 83 5.03 -0.04 -15.94
C PHE A 83 5.83 0.48 -17.14
N ARG A 84 5.21 1.28 -18.02
CA ARG A 84 5.93 1.96 -19.12
C ARG A 84 7.00 2.95 -18.65
N ARG A 85 6.92 3.42 -17.41
CA ARG A 85 7.93 4.28 -16.76
C ARG A 85 8.99 3.48 -15.99
N GLY A 86 8.97 2.15 -16.06
CA GLY A 86 9.87 1.26 -15.32
C GLY A 86 9.52 1.12 -13.85
N LEU A 87 8.25 1.35 -13.47
CA LEU A 87 7.76 1.20 -12.11
C LEU A 87 6.79 0.02 -12.03
N HIS A 88 7.04 -0.87 -11.07
CA HIS A 88 6.25 -2.07 -10.86
C HIS A 88 5.19 -1.82 -9.81
N TYR A 89 3.96 -2.25 -10.07
CA TYR A 89 2.93 -2.35 -9.04
C TYR A 89 3.37 -3.39 -8.01
N ILE A 90 3.38 -3.01 -6.73
CA ILE A 90 3.82 -3.90 -5.65
C ILE A 90 2.75 -4.14 -4.58
N GLY A 91 1.58 -3.53 -4.68
CA GLY A 91 0.51 -3.66 -3.69
C GLY A 91 -0.24 -2.35 -3.50
N ASP A 92 -1.04 -2.28 -2.45
CA ASP A 92 -1.97 -1.18 -2.20
C ASP A 92 -1.71 -0.55 -0.83
N TRP A 93 -2.20 0.68 -0.68
CA TRP A 93 -2.24 1.39 0.59
C TRP A 93 -3.62 1.98 0.86
N HIS A 94 -3.93 2.14 2.15
CA HIS A 94 -5.11 2.88 2.59
C HIS A 94 -4.92 3.49 3.98
N THR A 95 -5.89 4.25 4.47
CA THR A 95 -5.83 4.94 5.77
C THR A 95 -6.84 4.37 6.74
N HIS A 96 -6.49 4.24 8.02
CA HIS A 96 -7.47 3.96 9.06
C HIS A 96 -7.56 5.16 10.03
N PRO A 97 -8.72 5.39 10.67
CA PRO A 97 -8.90 6.44 11.67
C PRO A 97 -8.35 6.04 13.06
N GLU A 98 -7.44 5.05 13.10
CA GLU A 98 -6.83 4.48 14.31
C GLU A 98 -5.40 4.99 14.45
N ASP A 99 -4.93 5.26 15.68
CA ASP A 99 -3.55 5.73 15.88
C ASP A 99 -2.52 4.70 15.40
N HIS A 100 -2.74 3.43 15.74
CA HIS A 100 -1.90 2.29 15.37
C HIS A 100 -2.76 1.27 14.63
N PRO A 101 -2.77 1.30 13.29
CA PRO A 101 -3.77 0.58 12.52
C PRO A 101 -3.46 -0.92 12.45
N VAL A 102 -4.51 -1.71 12.27
CA VAL A 102 -4.41 -3.14 11.93
C VAL A 102 -5.34 -3.44 10.76
N PRO A 103 -4.97 -4.35 9.86
CA PRO A 103 -5.84 -4.71 8.74
C PRO A 103 -7.13 -5.36 9.25
N SER A 104 -8.25 -5.00 8.65
CA SER A 104 -9.52 -5.71 8.80
C SER A 104 -9.47 -7.06 8.07
N ASN A 105 -10.47 -7.92 8.32
CA ASN A 105 -10.59 -9.18 7.59
C ASN A 105 -10.83 -8.94 6.09
N GLU A 106 -11.60 -7.90 5.76
CA GLU A 106 -11.88 -7.46 4.40
C GLU A 106 -10.61 -6.98 3.68
N ASP A 107 -9.72 -6.27 4.37
CA ASP A 107 -8.42 -5.84 3.80
C ASP A 107 -7.56 -7.04 3.44
N VAL A 108 -7.43 -7.99 4.38
CA VAL A 108 -6.67 -9.22 4.17
C VAL A 108 -7.26 -10.03 3.01
N ALA A 109 -8.57 -10.23 2.99
CA ALA A 109 -9.25 -10.98 1.93
C ALA A 109 -9.04 -10.33 0.56
N SER A 110 -9.21 -9.02 0.46
CA SER A 110 -9.07 -8.25 -0.78
C SER A 110 -7.63 -8.30 -1.32
N MET A 111 -6.63 -8.20 -0.44
CA MET A 111 -5.22 -8.31 -0.81
C MET A 111 -4.84 -9.73 -1.25
N VAL A 112 -5.31 -10.75 -0.54
CA VAL A 112 -5.08 -12.16 -0.90
C VAL A 112 -5.71 -12.49 -2.24
N GLU A 113 -6.94 -12.03 -2.48
CA GLU A 113 -7.62 -12.18 -3.76
C GLU A 113 -6.85 -11.48 -4.89
N SER A 114 -6.44 -10.22 -4.66
CA SER A 114 -5.69 -9.42 -5.65
C SER A 114 -4.36 -10.09 -6.01
N PHE A 115 -3.65 -10.65 -5.03
CA PHE A 115 -2.43 -11.43 -5.26
C PHE A 115 -2.71 -12.69 -6.09
N ARG A 116 -3.71 -13.49 -5.71
CA ARG A 116 -4.01 -14.75 -6.40
C ARG A 116 -4.51 -14.59 -7.84
N GLN A 117 -5.28 -13.53 -8.10
CA GLN A 117 -5.89 -13.30 -9.42
C GLN A 117 -4.97 -12.55 -10.39
N SER A 118 -3.90 -11.93 -9.89
CA SER A 118 -2.99 -11.14 -10.72
C SER A 118 -1.92 -12.02 -11.39
N ARG A 119 -1.58 -11.71 -12.64
CA ARG A 119 -0.41 -12.32 -13.31
C ARG A 119 0.84 -11.50 -12.97
N HIS A 120 1.66 -11.97 -12.05
CA HIS A 120 2.90 -11.31 -11.63
C HIS A 120 3.99 -12.32 -11.29
N GLN A 121 5.22 -11.81 -11.10
CA GLN A 121 6.37 -12.58 -10.62
C GLN A 121 6.78 -12.20 -9.19
N LEU A 122 6.00 -11.33 -8.53
CA LEU A 122 6.25 -10.91 -7.16
C LEU A 122 6.00 -12.04 -6.16
N ALA A 123 6.88 -12.14 -5.15
CA ALA A 123 6.75 -13.11 -4.05
C ALA A 123 5.63 -12.75 -3.07
N GLY A 124 5.23 -11.48 -3.04
CA GLY A 124 4.16 -10.94 -2.20
C GLY A 124 3.76 -9.54 -2.66
N PHE A 125 2.59 -9.10 -2.26
CA PHE A 125 2.16 -7.71 -2.35
C PHE A 125 2.30 -7.00 -1.02
N VAL A 126 2.69 -5.73 -1.05
CA VAL A 126 2.73 -4.85 0.12
C VAL A 126 1.32 -4.36 0.42
N MET A 127 0.88 -4.57 1.66
CA MET A 127 -0.29 -3.91 2.24
C MET A 127 0.22 -2.85 3.20
N LEU A 128 -0.12 -1.58 2.97
CA LEU A 128 0.29 -0.48 3.83
C LEU A 128 -0.95 0.25 4.37
N ILE A 129 -1.07 0.35 5.69
CA ILE A 129 -2.16 1.08 6.33
C ILE A 129 -1.59 2.25 7.11
N VAL A 130 -2.10 3.44 6.82
CA VAL A 130 -1.69 4.71 7.44
C VAL A 130 -2.68 5.06 8.53
N GLY A 131 -2.27 5.00 9.80
CA GLY A 131 -3.08 5.39 10.95
C GLY A 131 -3.11 6.91 11.15
N THR A 132 -3.54 7.39 12.30
CA THR A 132 -3.54 8.83 12.63
C THR A 132 -2.24 9.32 13.25
N SER A 133 -1.48 8.43 13.91
CA SER A 133 -0.19 8.79 14.52
C SER A 133 0.88 9.13 13.47
N GLY A 134 1.66 10.18 13.72
CA GLY A 134 2.79 10.58 12.86
C GLY A 134 4.11 9.85 13.20
N ASP A 135 4.12 9.00 14.22
CA ASP A 135 5.30 8.23 14.61
C ASP A 135 5.45 6.93 13.79
N ALA A 136 6.48 6.14 14.10
CA ALA A 136 6.74 4.87 13.43
C ALA A 136 5.62 3.83 13.61
N GLY A 137 4.85 3.90 14.71
CA GLY A 137 3.72 3.01 14.97
C GLY A 137 2.45 3.40 14.21
N GLY A 138 2.42 4.58 13.60
CA GLY A 138 1.31 5.06 12.78
C GLY A 138 1.25 4.46 11.37
N LEU A 139 2.10 3.48 11.07
CA LEU A 139 2.09 2.71 9.83
C LEU A 139 2.02 1.22 10.16
N TYR A 140 1.06 0.52 9.56
CA TYR A 140 1.10 -0.93 9.43
C TYR A 140 1.66 -1.27 8.05
N ILE A 141 2.60 -2.20 8.01
CA ILE A 141 3.12 -2.75 6.75
C ILE A 141 3.07 -4.27 6.83
N GLY A 142 2.43 -4.89 5.86
CA GLY A 142 2.35 -6.33 5.73
C GLY A 142 2.72 -6.80 4.33
N ILE A 143 3.23 -8.02 4.24
CA ILE A 143 3.40 -8.74 2.97
C ILE A 143 2.30 -9.78 2.86
N CYS A 144 1.45 -9.60 1.85
CA CYS A 144 0.43 -10.55 1.46
C CYS A 144 0.98 -11.50 0.38
N ASN A 145 0.94 -12.80 0.62
CA ASN A 145 1.31 -13.82 -0.35
C ASN A 145 0.33 -15.00 -0.30
N LYS A 146 0.65 -16.10 -1.00
CA LYS A 146 -0.20 -17.29 -1.06
C LYS A 146 -0.48 -17.96 0.30
N PHE A 147 0.38 -17.70 1.30
CA PHE A 147 0.30 -18.26 2.65
C PHE A 147 -0.45 -17.35 3.65
N GLY A 148 -0.74 -16.10 3.28
CA GLY A 148 -1.42 -15.14 4.15
C GLY A 148 -0.72 -13.79 4.19
N VAL A 149 -1.00 -13.02 5.23
CA VAL A 149 -0.43 -11.68 5.46
C VAL A 149 0.54 -11.75 6.64
N PHE A 150 1.74 -11.23 6.44
CA PHE A 150 2.81 -11.20 7.43
C PHE A 150 3.23 -9.76 7.70
N ARG A 151 3.07 -9.28 8.93
CA ARG A 151 3.50 -7.93 9.34
C ARG A 151 5.02 -7.80 9.25
N LEU A 152 5.50 -6.63 8.80
CA LEU A 152 6.89 -6.20 8.85
C LEU A 152 7.06 -5.23 10.03
N GLY A 153 7.85 -5.61 11.03
CA GLY A 153 7.97 -4.85 12.29
C GLY A 153 6.70 -4.92 13.11
#